data_AF-A0A496MVI7-F1
#
_entry.id   AF-A0A496MVI7-F1
#
_cell.length_a   1.000
_cell.length_b   1.000
_cell.length_c   1.000
_cell.angle_alpha   90.00
_cell.angle_beta   90.00
_cell.angle_gamma   90.00
#
_symmetry.space_group_name_H-M   'P 1'
#
loop_
_entity.id
_entity.type
_entity.pdbx_description
1 polymer ?
#
loop_
_entity_poly.entity_id
_entity_poly.type
_entity_poly.pdbx_seq_one_letter_code
_entity_poly.pdbx_strand_id
1 'polypeptide(L)'
;MVMKQRSSAGKILLTIIIVIAVLLLLAEFGLRWFIGNQVVQALATQDTQTSSEQKEKPKISFGTSPLLLGLVKGEIPHVELDTPSTINIKKNADSTISEITGVPKTRMVADGLSLLDAENPTARTMTLEVEPDDAFLLAMVQSAVAEQDGAGQTDASDLKANLQGILQQVVKVTKVTSNPQNSTIDVEFTNGAATLTLKPKVQDGNLGFDAVNTALFGFALPSEVTETVSKGLNENISKVNTNGMATDEVTVIDGGLRIKMSGQNVKLSAASQSMQTQ
;
A
#
# COMPACT_ATOMS: atom_id res chain seq x y z
N MET A 1 -53.83 -29.07 -46.45
CA MET A 1 -53.57 -27.91 -45.57
C MET A 1 -52.98 -28.43 -44.27
N VAL A 2 -51.65 -28.47 -44.16
CA VAL A 2 -50.97 -29.02 -42.97
C VAL A 2 -50.72 -27.86 -42.00
N MET A 3 -51.50 -27.81 -40.91
CA MET A 3 -51.22 -26.89 -39.80
C MET A 3 -49.99 -27.38 -39.04
N LYS A 4 -48.88 -26.67 -39.21
CA LYS A 4 -47.66 -26.84 -38.43
C LYS A 4 -47.95 -26.39 -36.99
N GLN A 5 -48.23 -27.35 -36.09
CA GLN A 5 -48.31 -27.08 -34.65
C GLN A 5 -46.97 -26.50 -34.18
N ARG A 6 -46.92 -25.18 -33.97
CA ARG A 6 -45.79 -24.51 -33.32
C ARG A 6 -45.74 -24.98 -31.87
N SER A 7 -44.67 -25.67 -31.47
CA SER A 7 -44.58 -26.34 -30.18
C SER A 7 -44.65 -25.35 -29.01
N SER A 8 -45.70 -25.48 -28.19
CA SER A 8 -45.92 -24.75 -26.94
C SER A 8 -44.75 -24.95 -25.95
N ALA A 9 -44.17 -26.14 -25.93
CA ALA A 9 -43.03 -26.50 -25.08
C ALA A 9 -41.80 -25.61 -25.29
N GLY A 10 -41.50 -25.20 -26.53
CA GLY A 10 -40.37 -24.31 -26.82
C GLY A 10 -40.56 -22.90 -26.26
N LYS A 11 -41.81 -22.41 -26.26
CA LYS A 11 -42.14 -21.10 -25.67
C LYS A 11 -42.06 -21.14 -24.15
N ILE A 12 -42.54 -22.22 -23.53
CA ILE A 12 -42.48 -22.40 -22.07
C ILE A 12 -41.03 -22.50 -21.60
N LEU A 13 -40.19 -23.30 -22.27
CA LEU A 13 -38.75 -23.37 -21.99
C LEU A 13 -38.07 -22.00 -22.11
N LEU A 14 -38.37 -21.25 -23.17
CA LEU A 14 -37.84 -19.89 -23.36
C LEU A 14 -38.28 -18.96 -22.21
N THR A 15 -39.55 -18.98 -21.81
CA THR A 15 -40.05 -18.19 -20.69
C THR A 15 -39.32 -18.55 -19.39
N ILE A 16 -39.12 -19.84 -19.11
CA ILE A 16 -38.40 -20.30 -17.91
C ILE A 16 -36.96 -19.80 -17.92
N ILE A 17 -36.24 -19.91 -19.05
CA ILE A 17 -34.86 -19.43 -19.18
C ILE A 17 -34.80 -17.92 -18.92
N ILE A 18 -35.73 -17.14 -19.46
CA ILE A 18 -35.79 -15.68 -19.24
C ILE A 18 -36.03 -15.37 -17.76
N VAL A 19 -36.99 -16.06 -17.12
CA VAL A 19 -37.27 -15.86 -15.68
C VAL A 19 -36.04 -16.19 -14.82
N ILE A 20 -35.35 -17.30 -15.10
CA ILE A 20 -34.11 -17.68 -14.41
C ILE A 20 -33.02 -16.63 -14.63
N ALA A 21 -32.84 -16.15 -15.86
CA ALA A 21 -31.85 -15.12 -16.16
C ALA A 21 -32.12 -13.83 -15.38
N VAL A 22 -33.38 -13.39 -15.30
CA VAL A 22 -33.76 -12.21 -14.50
C VAL A 22 -33.49 -12.43 -13.02
N LEU A 23 -33.81 -13.61 -12.48
CA LEU A 23 -33.54 -13.94 -11.08
C LEU A 23 -32.03 -13.93 -10.76
N LEU A 24 -31.21 -14.48 -11.66
CA LEU A 24 -29.75 -14.47 -11.51
C LEU A 24 -29.19 -13.04 -11.51
N LEU A 25 -29.73 -12.15 -12.36
CA LEU A 25 -29.33 -10.75 -12.38
C LEU A 25 -29.67 -10.02 -11.07
N LEU A 26 -30.87 -10.26 -10.51
CA LEU A 26 -31.26 -9.68 -9.23
C LEU A 26 -30.38 -10.20 -8.08
N ALA A 27 -30.10 -11.50 -8.06
CA ALA A 27 -29.25 -12.12 -7.06
C ALA A 27 -27.79 -11.59 -7.14
N GLU A 28 -27.25 -11.45 -8.34
CA GLU A 28 -25.91 -10.88 -8.58
C GLU A 28 -25.82 -9.43 -8.06
N PHE A 29 -26.82 -8.61 -8.37
CA PHE A 29 -26.88 -7.23 -7.88
C PHE A 29 -26.94 -7.17 -6.35
N GLY A 30 -27.80 -7.98 -5.73
CA GLY A 30 -27.93 -8.05 -4.28
C GLY A 30 -26.63 -8.48 -3.59
N LEU A 31 -25.92 -9.46 -4.17
CA LEU A 31 -24.65 -9.93 -3.64
C LEU A 31 -23.55 -8.86 -3.72
N ARG A 32 -23.40 -8.19 -4.87
CA ARG A 32 -22.43 -7.09 -5.04
C ARG A 32 -22.68 -5.97 -4.04
N TRP A 33 -23.95 -5.59 -3.88
CA TRP A 33 -24.33 -4.56 -2.92
C TRP A 33 -24.04 -4.97 -1.48
N PHE A 34 -24.37 -6.21 -1.11
CA PHE A 34 -24.15 -6.73 0.25
C PHE A 34 -22.67 -6.81 0.63
N ILE A 35 -21.83 -7.44 -0.21
CA ILE A 35 -20.39 -7.54 0.04
C ILE A 35 -19.77 -6.14 0.05
N GLY A 36 -20.13 -5.30 -0.93
CA GLY A 36 -19.57 -3.96 -1.04
C GLY A 36 -19.86 -3.11 0.20
N ASN A 37 -21.09 -3.15 0.70
CA ASN A 37 -21.48 -2.41 1.90
C ASN A 37 -20.77 -2.92 3.16
N GLN A 38 -20.58 -4.23 3.31
CA GLN A 38 -19.83 -4.80 4.44
C GLN A 38 -18.36 -4.38 4.45
N VAL A 39 -17.69 -4.44 3.30
CA VAL A 39 -16.27 -4.04 3.21
C VAL A 39 -16.11 -2.55 3.51
N VAL A 40 -16.95 -1.69 2.92
CA VAL A 40 -16.91 -0.25 3.17
C VAL A 40 -17.18 0.08 4.64
N GLN A 41 -18.12 -0.61 5.29
CA GLN A 41 -18.38 -0.42 6.72
C GLN A 41 -17.21 -0.87 7.59
N ALA A 42 -16.62 -2.04 7.31
CA ALA A 42 -15.45 -2.53 8.04
C ALA A 42 -14.30 -1.50 7.99
N LEU A 43 -14.03 -0.93 6.81
CA LEU A 43 -13.00 0.09 6.63
C LEU A 43 -13.39 1.42 7.30
N ALA A 44 -14.65 1.85 7.19
CA ALA A 44 -15.11 3.10 7.81
C ALA A 44 -15.06 3.09 9.35
N THR A 45 -15.16 1.91 9.99
CA THR A 45 -15.05 1.81 11.46
C THR A 45 -13.64 2.10 11.98
N GLN A 46 -12.59 1.88 11.18
CA GLN A 46 -11.20 2.20 11.54
C GLN A 46 -10.92 3.70 11.58
N ASP A 47 -11.73 4.54 10.93
CA ASP A 47 -11.53 5.98 10.79
C ASP A 47 -12.19 6.85 11.89
N THR A 48 -12.76 6.24 12.94
CA THR A 48 -13.61 6.95 13.92
C THR A 48 -12.86 7.85 14.92
N GLN A 49 -11.55 8.04 14.76
CA GLN A 49 -10.78 9.02 15.53
C GLN A 49 -10.16 10.09 14.63
N THR A 50 -10.94 11.00 14.04
CA THR A 50 -10.54 12.41 13.82
C THR A 50 -11.59 13.22 13.08
N SER A 51 -11.78 14.45 13.56
CA SER A 51 -12.84 15.39 13.22
C SER A 51 -12.87 15.81 11.75
N SER A 52 -14.08 15.76 11.19
CA SER A 52 -14.71 16.81 10.37
C SER A 52 -13.86 17.50 9.30
N GLU A 53 -13.80 16.91 8.11
CA GLU A 53 -14.08 17.57 6.82
C GLU A 53 -13.99 16.51 5.72
N GLN A 54 -15.15 16.10 5.22
CA GLN A 54 -15.37 15.30 4.01
C GLN A 54 -14.24 14.33 3.60
N LYS A 55 -14.00 13.28 4.40
CA LYS A 55 -13.20 12.14 3.95
C LYS A 55 -13.99 11.35 2.91
N GLU A 56 -13.40 11.17 1.73
CA GLU A 56 -13.94 10.30 0.69
C GLU A 56 -14.17 8.89 1.26
N LYS A 57 -15.16 8.17 0.75
CA LYS A 57 -15.46 6.82 1.22
C LYS A 57 -14.65 5.80 0.42
N PRO A 58 -14.19 4.70 1.05
CA PRO A 58 -13.68 3.55 0.32
C PRO A 58 -14.67 3.09 -0.76
N LYS A 59 -14.14 2.70 -1.92
CA LYS A 59 -14.93 2.22 -3.05
C LYS A 59 -14.48 0.81 -3.42
N ILE A 60 -15.45 -0.07 -3.66
CA ILE A 60 -15.21 -1.45 -4.05
C ILE A 60 -15.96 -1.79 -5.35
N SER A 61 -15.31 -2.57 -6.20
CA SER A 61 -15.76 -2.96 -7.54
C SER A 61 -15.46 -4.45 -7.75
N PHE A 62 -16.29 -5.14 -8.54
CA PHE A 62 -16.15 -6.58 -8.84
C PHE A 62 -16.02 -6.86 -10.35
N GLY A 63 -15.76 -5.80 -11.14
CA GLY A 63 -15.70 -5.90 -12.60
C GLY A 63 -17.01 -6.37 -13.26
N THR A 64 -16.87 -6.94 -14.45
CA THR A 64 -17.99 -7.44 -15.28
C THR A 64 -18.31 -8.92 -15.05
N SER A 65 -17.45 -9.65 -14.33
CA SER A 65 -17.59 -11.08 -14.06
C SER A 65 -18.69 -11.35 -13.02
N PRO A 66 -19.61 -12.32 -13.24
CA PRO A 66 -20.63 -12.67 -12.26
C PRO A 66 -20.03 -13.30 -11.00
N LEU A 67 -20.28 -12.69 -9.83
CA LEU A 67 -19.86 -13.20 -8.53
C LEU A 67 -20.52 -14.54 -8.22
N LEU A 68 -21.79 -14.72 -8.55
CA LEU A 68 -22.49 -15.99 -8.28
C LEU A 68 -21.79 -17.18 -8.93
N LEU A 69 -21.32 -17.01 -10.17
CA LEU A 69 -20.59 -18.06 -10.88
C LEU A 69 -19.20 -18.30 -10.27
N GLY A 70 -18.54 -17.23 -9.81
CA GLY A 70 -17.28 -17.33 -9.09
C GLY A 70 -17.41 -18.10 -7.78
N LEU A 71 -18.42 -17.79 -6.96
CA LEU A 71 -18.66 -18.45 -5.68
C LEU A 71 -18.93 -19.95 -5.84
N VAL A 72 -19.66 -20.35 -6.89
CA VAL A 72 -19.84 -21.77 -7.22
C VAL A 72 -18.50 -22.46 -7.54
N LYS A 73 -17.54 -21.72 -8.11
CA LYS A 73 -16.16 -22.19 -8.35
C LYS A 73 -15.24 -22.03 -7.12
N GLY A 74 -15.73 -21.43 -6.04
CA GLY A 74 -14.95 -21.15 -4.83
C GLY A 74 -13.97 -19.97 -4.96
N GLU A 75 -14.24 -19.01 -5.85
CA GLU A 75 -13.40 -17.81 -6.02
C GLU A 75 -14.22 -16.52 -6.21
N ILE A 76 -13.63 -15.38 -5.86
CA ILE A 76 -14.09 -14.07 -6.33
C ILE A 76 -13.31 -13.73 -7.60
N PRO A 77 -13.96 -13.60 -8.78
CA PRO A 77 -13.24 -13.49 -10.04
C PRO A 77 -12.37 -12.23 -10.15
N HIS A 78 -12.86 -11.10 -9.65
CA HIS A 78 -12.19 -9.82 -9.68
C HIS A 78 -12.67 -8.97 -8.51
N VAL A 79 -11.76 -8.28 -7.84
CA VAL A 79 -12.06 -7.26 -6.85
C VAL A 79 -11.10 -6.10 -7.01
N GLU A 80 -11.66 -4.91 -6.96
CA GLU A 80 -10.92 -3.66 -6.94
C GLU A 80 -11.38 -2.86 -5.72
N LEU A 81 -10.44 -2.42 -4.90
CA LEU A 81 -10.66 -1.64 -3.70
C LEU A 81 -9.82 -0.37 -3.76
N ASP A 82 -10.48 0.78 -3.81
CA ASP A 82 -9.86 2.09 -3.66
C ASP A 82 -10.14 2.61 -2.25
N THR A 83 -9.09 2.83 -1.46
CA THR A 83 -9.17 3.49 -0.15
C THR A 83 -8.50 4.86 -0.23
N PRO A 84 -9.21 5.95 0.12
CA PRO A 84 -8.60 7.27 0.19
C PRO A 84 -7.60 7.36 1.34
N SER A 85 -6.79 8.41 1.35
CA SER A 85 -5.88 8.68 2.48
C SER A 85 -6.69 9.00 3.74
N THR A 86 -6.36 8.31 4.83
CA THR A 86 -6.99 8.54 6.15
C THR A 86 -6.01 9.09 7.18
N ILE A 87 -4.77 9.36 6.76
CA ILE A 87 -3.65 9.78 7.60
C ILE A 87 -4.02 10.98 8.47
N ASN A 88 -3.74 10.87 9.76
CA ASN A 88 -3.78 11.97 10.71
C ASN A 88 -2.45 12.03 11.47
N ILE A 89 -1.84 13.21 11.49
CA ILE A 89 -0.56 13.44 12.16
C ILE A 89 -0.81 14.42 13.29
N LYS A 90 -0.74 13.93 14.53
CA LYS A 90 -0.78 14.79 15.73
C LYS A 90 0.64 15.21 16.09
N LYS A 91 0.81 16.50 16.39
CA LYS A 91 2.08 17.07 16.83
C LYS A 91 2.02 17.51 18.28
N ASN A 92 3.13 17.37 18.98
CA ASN A 92 3.33 17.94 20.32
C ASN A 92 3.51 19.47 20.23
N ALA A 93 3.52 20.14 21.38
CA ALA A 93 3.72 21.59 21.47
C ALA A 93 5.08 22.07 20.92
N ASP A 94 6.08 21.19 20.89
CA ASP A 94 7.42 21.45 20.33
C ASP A 94 7.54 21.08 18.83
N SER A 95 6.41 20.83 18.17
CA SER A 95 6.30 20.43 16.76
C SER A 95 6.86 19.05 16.40
N THR A 96 7.24 18.22 17.39
CA THR A 96 7.56 16.80 17.16
C THR A 96 6.28 16.01 16.89
N ILE A 97 6.36 14.96 16.07
CA ILE A 97 5.22 14.08 15.80
C ILE A 97 4.97 13.23 17.05
N SER A 98 3.72 13.29 17.54
CA SER A 98 3.26 12.59 18.73
C SER A 98 2.59 11.27 18.36
N GLU A 99 1.80 11.29 17.29
CA GLU A 99 1.02 10.14 16.84
C GLU A 99 0.78 10.25 15.33
N ILE A 100 0.96 9.14 14.62
CA ILE A 100 0.58 8.97 13.23
C ILE A 100 -0.49 7.90 13.22
N THR A 101 -1.68 8.21 12.72
CA THR A 101 -2.76 7.24 12.58
C THR A 101 -3.28 7.23 11.16
N GLY A 102 -3.95 6.14 10.77
CA GLY A 102 -4.52 5.98 9.44
C GLY A 102 -3.54 5.38 8.44
N VAL A 103 -4.01 5.28 7.19
CA VAL A 103 -3.27 4.65 6.08
C VAL A 103 -3.22 5.59 4.87
N PRO A 104 -2.16 5.52 4.04
CA PRO A 104 -2.07 6.28 2.81
C PRO A 104 -3.13 5.83 1.79
N LYS A 105 -3.36 6.68 0.79
CA LYS A 105 -4.24 6.35 -0.33
C LYS A 105 -3.73 5.07 -1.00
N THR A 106 -4.63 4.11 -1.18
CA THR A 106 -4.29 2.77 -1.65
C THR A 106 -5.31 2.31 -2.68
N ARG A 107 -4.84 1.65 -3.73
CA ARG A 107 -5.66 0.94 -4.71
C ARG A 107 -5.18 -0.50 -4.79
N MET A 108 -6.05 -1.43 -4.48
CA MET A 108 -5.81 -2.86 -4.57
C MET A 108 -6.68 -3.44 -5.69
N VAL A 109 -6.06 -4.23 -6.56
CA VAL A 109 -6.75 -5.02 -7.59
C VAL A 109 -6.32 -6.46 -7.40
N ALA A 110 -7.29 -7.38 -7.27
CA ALA A 110 -7.02 -8.80 -7.16
C ALA A 110 -7.93 -9.60 -8.09
N ASP A 111 -7.36 -10.57 -8.80
CA ASP A 111 -8.10 -11.49 -9.66
C ASP A 111 -8.03 -12.92 -9.13
N GLY A 112 -9.15 -13.64 -9.28
CA GLY A 112 -9.27 -15.04 -8.88
C GLY A 112 -8.92 -15.26 -7.41
N LEU A 113 -9.52 -14.47 -6.51
CA LEU A 113 -9.36 -14.64 -5.08
C LEU A 113 -10.03 -15.94 -4.64
N SER A 114 -9.23 -16.97 -4.38
CA SER A 114 -9.72 -18.27 -3.92
C SER A 114 -10.18 -18.19 -2.47
N LEU A 115 -11.38 -18.71 -2.21
CA LEU A 115 -12.00 -18.83 -0.90
C LEU A 115 -12.06 -20.28 -0.41
N LEU A 116 -11.38 -21.20 -1.11
CA LEU A 116 -11.37 -22.62 -0.77
C LEU A 116 -10.62 -22.90 0.54
N ASP A 117 -9.62 -22.08 0.84
CA ASP A 117 -8.98 -21.99 2.15
C ASP A 117 -9.41 -20.66 2.80
N ALA A 118 -10.38 -20.73 3.71
CA ALA A 118 -10.94 -19.56 4.37
C ALA A 118 -9.93 -18.87 5.31
N GLU A 119 -8.94 -19.59 5.82
CA GLU A 119 -7.90 -19.04 6.71
C GLU A 119 -6.78 -18.37 5.91
N ASN A 120 -6.54 -18.82 4.68
CA ASN A 120 -5.50 -18.29 3.79
C ASN A 120 -6.01 -18.04 2.37
N PRO A 121 -6.95 -17.11 2.19
CA PRO A 121 -7.43 -16.76 0.87
C PRO A 121 -6.27 -16.29 -0.01
N THR A 122 -6.23 -16.78 -1.24
CA THR A 122 -5.11 -16.58 -2.17
C THR A 122 -5.60 -15.94 -3.46
N ALA A 123 -5.05 -14.79 -3.81
CA ALA A 123 -5.31 -14.12 -5.09
C ALA A 123 -4.38 -14.69 -6.17
N ARG A 124 -4.93 -15.06 -7.33
CA ARG A 124 -4.12 -15.53 -8.46
C ARG A 124 -3.15 -14.45 -8.92
N THR A 125 -3.65 -13.23 -9.06
CA THR A 125 -2.86 -12.02 -9.29
C THR A 125 -3.33 -10.94 -8.35
N MET A 126 -2.40 -10.12 -7.88
CA MET A 126 -2.70 -8.95 -7.07
C MET A 126 -1.80 -7.80 -7.48
N THR A 127 -2.38 -6.62 -7.66
CA THR A 127 -1.67 -5.36 -7.82
C THR A 127 -2.07 -4.44 -6.67
N LEU A 128 -1.07 -3.81 -6.07
CA LEU A 128 -1.23 -2.85 -5.00
C LEU A 128 -0.53 -1.56 -5.41
N GLU A 129 -1.26 -0.45 -5.40
CA GLU A 129 -0.73 0.88 -5.60
C GLU A 129 -0.93 1.68 -4.31
N VAL A 130 0.14 2.25 -3.77
CA VAL A 130 0.12 3.04 -2.54
C VAL A 130 0.71 4.42 -2.82
N GLU A 131 0.04 5.46 -2.33
CA GLU A 131 0.45 6.85 -2.48
C GLU A 131 0.69 7.51 -1.11
N PRO A 132 1.87 7.30 -0.47
CA PRO A 132 2.23 8.02 0.74
C PRO A 132 2.57 9.48 0.43
N ASP A 133 2.00 10.41 1.20
CA ASP A 133 2.29 11.83 1.09
C ASP A 133 3.56 12.24 1.86
N ASP A 134 4.07 13.44 1.58
CA ASP A 134 5.28 13.98 2.21
C ASP A 134 5.18 14.04 3.74
N ALA A 135 3.98 14.23 4.28
CA ALA A 135 3.77 14.31 5.72
C ALA A 135 3.90 12.93 6.37
N PHE A 136 3.34 11.90 5.75
CA PHE A 136 3.51 10.50 6.14
C PHE A 136 4.96 10.04 6.00
N LEU A 137 5.63 10.41 4.90
CA LEU A 137 7.05 10.10 4.70
C LEU A 137 7.92 10.77 5.77
N LEU A 138 7.68 12.05 6.07
CA LEU A 138 8.35 12.74 7.18
C LEU A 138 8.15 11.99 8.49
N ALA A 139 6.94 11.56 8.75
CA ALA A 139 6.59 10.89 9.97
C ALA A 139 7.26 9.51 10.10
N MET A 140 7.29 8.74 9.01
CA MET A 140 8.02 7.47 8.95
C MET A 140 9.53 7.66 9.18
N VAL A 141 10.13 8.68 8.56
CA VAL A 141 11.55 8.98 8.76
C VAL A 141 11.84 9.40 10.20
N GLN A 142 10.98 10.23 10.81
CA GLN A 142 11.11 10.62 12.21
C GLN A 142 10.96 9.42 13.16
N SER A 143 10.02 8.51 12.91
CA SER A 143 9.85 7.27 13.68
C SER A 143 11.07 6.37 13.57
N ALA A 144 11.60 6.16 12.35
CA ALA A 144 12.78 5.32 12.14
C ALA A 144 14.03 5.85 12.86
N VAL A 145 14.20 7.18 12.91
CA VAL A 145 15.28 7.81 13.67
C VAL A 145 15.08 7.64 15.17
N ALA A 146 13.85 7.78 15.68
CA ALA A 146 13.52 7.63 17.09
C ALA A 146 13.65 6.18 17.60
N GLU A 147 13.30 5.18 16.79
CA GLU A 147 13.40 3.76 17.15
C GLU A 147 14.86 3.29 17.28
N GLN A 148 15.77 3.87 16.49
CA GLN A 148 17.20 3.55 16.57
C GLN A 148 17.86 3.98 17.89
N ASP A 149 17.26 4.92 18.62
CA ASP A 149 17.71 5.33 19.95
C ASP A 149 17.35 4.32 21.05
N GLY A 150 16.37 3.44 20.83
CA GLY A 150 15.85 2.48 21.83
C GLY A 150 16.36 1.04 21.73
N ALA A 151 16.93 0.61 20.59
CA ALA A 151 17.33 -0.78 20.36
C ALA A 151 18.79 -1.06 20.73
N GLY A 152 19.03 -1.57 21.94
CA GLY A 152 20.30 -2.16 22.34
C GLY A 152 20.53 -3.54 21.72
N GLN A 153 21.73 -3.78 21.18
CA GLN A 153 22.30 -5.08 20.72
C GLN A 153 21.66 -5.65 19.43
N THR A 154 22.35 -6.14 18.39
CA THR A 154 23.68 -6.79 18.24
C THR A 154 24.25 -6.55 16.82
N ASP A 155 25.57 -6.59 16.69
CA ASP A 155 26.40 -6.71 15.46
C ASP A 155 26.47 -5.57 14.42
N ALA A 156 25.81 -4.44 14.64
CA ALA A 156 26.03 -3.18 13.88
C ALA A 156 26.95 -2.17 14.62
N SER A 157 27.77 -2.66 15.55
CA SER A 157 28.44 -1.88 16.61
C SER A 157 29.28 -0.70 16.11
N ASP A 158 29.95 -0.84 14.95
CA ASP A 158 30.89 0.18 14.45
C ASP A 158 30.24 1.26 13.59
N LEU A 159 29.15 0.94 12.87
CA LEU A 159 28.38 1.93 12.12
C LEU A 159 27.44 2.71 13.05
N LYS A 160 26.86 2.02 14.04
CA LYS A 160 26.05 2.62 15.09
C LYS A 160 26.89 3.60 15.90
N ALA A 161 28.11 3.24 16.32
CA ALA A 161 28.94 4.11 17.17
C ALA A 161 29.36 5.42 16.48
N ASN A 162 29.65 5.39 15.17
CA ASN A 162 30.08 6.57 14.43
C ASN A 162 28.94 7.52 14.07
N LEU A 163 27.69 7.03 13.96
CA LEU A 163 26.53 7.86 13.64
C LEU A 163 25.74 8.31 14.88
N GLN A 164 25.69 7.50 15.95
CA GLN A 164 25.00 7.85 17.20
C GLN A 164 25.55 9.12 17.86
N GLY A 165 26.89 9.32 17.84
CA GLY A 165 27.51 10.51 18.45
C GLY A 165 27.22 11.83 17.73
N ILE A 166 26.92 11.78 16.42
CA ILE A 166 26.68 12.96 15.57
C ILE A 166 25.18 13.26 15.45
N LEU A 167 24.32 12.24 15.49
CA LEU A 167 22.88 12.36 15.23
C LEU A 167 22.03 12.69 16.48
N GLN A 168 22.41 12.19 17.67
CA GLN A 168 21.50 12.16 18.84
C GLN A 168 21.20 13.50 19.52
N GLN A 169 21.93 14.58 19.22
CA GLN A 169 21.66 15.89 19.85
C GLN A 169 21.50 17.05 18.87
N VAL A 170 21.87 16.86 17.61
CA VAL A 170 21.96 17.97 16.65
C VAL A 170 21.05 17.76 15.45
N VAL A 171 20.72 16.54 15.02
CA VAL A 171 20.12 16.29 13.68
C VAL A 171 18.64 15.92 13.77
N LYS A 172 17.77 16.94 13.89
CA LYS A 172 16.30 16.76 13.80
C LYS A 172 15.87 16.70 12.33
N VAL A 173 15.10 15.71 11.94
CA VAL A 173 14.42 15.70 10.62
C VAL A 173 13.26 16.68 10.68
N THR A 174 13.27 17.72 9.85
CA THR A 174 12.31 18.84 9.94
C THR A 174 11.33 18.87 8.79
N LYS A 175 11.69 18.32 7.63
CA LYS A 175 10.85 18.35 6.44
C LYS A 175 11.18 17.20 5.49
N VAL A 176 10.16 16.70 4.80
CA VAL A 176 10.31 15.89 3.59
C VAL A 176 9.62 16.63 2.45
N THR A 177 10.21 16.61 1.25
CA THR A 177 9.64 17.26 0.07
C THR A 177 9.86 16.40 -1.16
N SER A 178 8.78 16.03 -1.84
CA SER A 178 8.84 15.30 -3.11
C SER A 178 9.05 16.25 -4.29
N ASN A 179 9.97 15.89 -5.19
CA ASN A 179 10.33 16.66 -6.39
C ASN A 179 10.12 15.82 -7.66
N PRO A 180 8.92 15.84 -8.26
CA PRO A 180 8.59 15.00 -9.43
C PRO A 180 9.49 15.25 -10.64
N GLN A 181 9.83 16.52 -10.91
CA GLN A 181 10.64 16.92 -12.06
C GLN A 181 12.04 16.30 -12.03
N ASN A 182 12.59 16.10 -10.83
CA ASN A 182 13.91 15.53 -10.63
C ASN A 182 13.85 14.04 -10.29
N SER A 183 12.64 13.50 -10.04
CA SER A 183 12.41 12.17 -9.48
C SER A 183 13.19 11.96 -8.18
N THR A 184 13.16 12.96 -7.29
CA THR A 184 13.85 12.90 -5.99
C THR A 184 12.95 13.28 -4.82
N ILE A 185 13.37 12.90 -3.62
CA ILE A 185 12.81 13.30 -2.33
C ILE A 185 13.92 14.00 -1.57
N ASP A 186 13.63 15.19 -1.05
CA ASP A 186 14.55 15.91 -0.18
C ASP A 186 14.14 15.71 1.28
N VAL A 187 15.09 15.28 2.10
CA VAL A 187 14.95 15.17 3.56
C VAL A 187 15.76 16.28 4.19
N GLU A 188 15.08 17.21 4.84
CA GLU A 188 15.69 18.37 5.51
C GLU A 188 15.97 18.04 6.97
N PHE A 189 17.16 18.45 7.43
CA PHE A 189 17.57 18.34 8.81
C PHE A 189 17.83 19.72 9.41
N THR A 190 17.53 19.87 10.70
CA THR A 190 17.95 20.99 11.55
C THR A 190 17.46 22.35 11.05
N ASN A 191 16.22 22.41 10.55
CA ASN A 191 15.61 23.60 9.96
C ASN A 191 16.40 24.13 8.74
N GLY A 192 16.84 23.23 7.87
CA GLY A 192 17.48 23.58 6.60
C GLY A 192 19.00 23.68 6.64
N ALA A 193 19.65 23.35 7.76
CA ALA A 193 21.12 23.37 7.81
C ALA A 193 21.75 22.23 6.98
N ALA A 194 21.00 21.16 6.71
CA ALA A 194 21.40 20.10 5.79
C ALA A 194 20.19 19.51 5.05
N THR A 195 20.42 19.06 3.82
CA THR A 195 19.42 18.38 2.99
C THR A 195 20.04 17.14 2.36
N LEU A 196 19.39 15.99 2.54
CA LEU A 196 19.71 14.74 1.86
C LEU A 196 18.73 14.55 0.70
N THR A 197 19.24 14.51 -0.53
CA THR A 197 18.44 14.25 -1.72
C THR A 197 18.52 12.77 -2.07
N LEU A 198 17.37 12.09 -2.06
CA LEU A 198 17.21 10.67 -2.35
C LEU A 198 16.48 10.48 -3.68
N LYS A 199 16.92 9.54 -4.50
CA LYS A 199 16.23 9.09 -5.70
C LYS A 199 15.69 7.68 -5.49
N PRO A 200 14.36 7.48 -5.45
CA PRO A 200 13.81 6.13 -5.38
C PRO A 200 14.17 5.33 -6.62
N LYS A 201 14.37 4.03 -6.44
CA LYS A 201 14.58 3.05 -7.50
C LYS A 201 13.94 1.73 -7.14
N VAL A 202 13.66 0.92 -8.16
CA VAL A 202 13.31 -0.49 -8.00
C VAL A 202 14.56 -1.31 -8.27
N GLN A 203 14.94 -2.17 -7.33
CA GLN A 203 16.06 -3.09 -7.47
C GLN A 203 15.64 -4.49 -7.03
N ASP A 204 15.72 -5.45 -7.95
CA ASP A 204 15.38 -6.86 -7.70
C ASP A 204 13.97 -7.07 -7.11
N GLY A 205 13.00 -6.28 -7.58
CA GLY A 205 11.61 -6.32 -7.09
C GLY A 205 11.40 -5.65 -5.73
N ASN A 206 12.38 -4.91 -5.21
CA ASN A 206 12.30 -4.17 -3.97
C ASN A 206 12.43 -2.66 -4.20
N LEU A 207 11.78 -1.87 -3.34
CA LEU A 207 12.01 -0.43 -3.25
C LEU A 207 13.39 -0.16 -2.65
N GLY A 208 14.17 0.70 -3.30
CA GLY A 208 15.44 1.22 -2.80
C GLY A 208 15.58 2.71 -3.04
N PHE A 209 16.63 3.32 -2.49
CA PHE A 209 16.92 4.73 -2.64
C PHE A 209 18.41 4.96 -2.89
N ASP A 210 18.74 5.79 -3.88
CA ASP A 210 20.09 6.28 -4.12
C ASP A 210 20.23 7.71 -3.57
N ALA A 211 21.24 7.96 -2.75
CA ALA A 211 21.59 9.32 -2.37
C ALA A 211 22.24 10.04 -3.57
N VAL A 212 21.56 11.05 -4.11
CA VAL A 212 22.03 11.83 -5.27
C VAL A 212 22.99 12.94 -4.83
N ASN A 213 22.75 13.50 -3.65
CA ASN A 213 23.65 14.45 -3.03
C ASN A 213 24.14 13.88 -1.70
N THR A 214 25.45 13.69 -1.60
CA THR A 214 26.12 13.08 -0.44
C THR A 214 26.87 14.12 0.40
N ALA A 215 26.65 15.42 0.14
CA ALA A 215 27.27 16.47 0.92
C ALA A 215 26.57 16.64 2.28
N LEU A 216 27.14 16.05 3.34
CA LEU A 216 26.79 16.38 4.72
C LEU A 216 27.69 17.52 5.18
N PHE A 217 27.09 18.66 5.54
CA PHE A 217 27.82 19.86 5.99
C PHE A 217 28.82 20.44 4.96
N GLY A 218 28.59 20.24 3.66
CA GLY A 218 29.46 20.74 2.59
C GLY A 218 30.69 19.89 2.28
N PHE A 219 30.80 18.69 2.87
CA PHE A 219 31.88 17.73 2.60
C PHE A 219 31.34 16.52 1.86
N ALA A 220 32.03 16.06 0.82
CA ALA A 220 31.70 14.81 0.15
C ALA A 220 31.88 13.63 1.12
N LEU A 221 30.86 12.77 1.23
CA LEU A 221 30.99 11.51 1.97
C LEU A 221 32.08 10.63 1.32
N PRO A 222 33.00 10.06 2.12
CA PRO A 222 33.97 9.09 1.63
C PRO A 222 33.27 7.85 1.03
N SER A 223 33.84 7.31 -0.05
CA SER A 223 33.33 6.15 -0.77
C SER A 223 33.06 4.95 0.14
N GLU A 224 33.92 4.73 1.13
CA GLU A 224 33.85 3.59 2.05
C GLU A 224 32.60 3.63 2.95
N VAL A 225 32.16 4.85 3.30
CA VAL A 225 30.96 5.07 4.11
C VAL A 225 29.70 4.81 3.27
N THR A 226 29.68 5.32 2.03
CA THR A 226 28.58 5.07 1.09
C THR A 226 28.40 3.58 0.81
N GLU A 227 29.49 2.86 0.56
CA GLU A 227 29.45 1.43 0.22
C GLU A 227 28.97 0.56 1.40
N THR A 228 29.40 0.89 2.62
CA THR A 228 28.97 0.21 3.85
C THR A 228 27.48 0.43 4.15
N VAL A 229 26.99 1.66 3.98
CA VAL A 229 25.58 2.01 4.17
C VAL A 229 24.70 1.34 3.10
N SER A 230 25.12 1.37 1.83
CA SER A 230 24.41 0.69 0.74
C SER A 230 24.30 -0.81 0.97
N LYS A 231 25.37 -1.46 1.44
CA LYS A 231 25.37 -2.89 1.74
C LYS A 231 24.44 -3.24 2.91
N GLY A 232 24.52 -2.49 4.01
CA GLY A 232 23.65 -2.69 5.18
C GLY A 232 22.18 -2.44 4.87
N LEU A 233 21.85 -1.45 4.04
CA LEU A 233 20.48 -1.16 3.63
C LEU A 233 19.93 -2.26 2.70
N ASN A 234 20.72 -2.72 1.72
CA ASN A 234 20.33 -3.80 0.81
C ASN A 234 20.11 -5.13 1.55
N GLU A 235 20.95 -5.46 2.53
CA GLU A 235 20.79 -6.68 3.33
C GLU A 235 19.54 -6.67 4.23
N ASN A 236 19.06 -5.49 4.64
CA ASN A 236 17.85 -5.36 5.45
C ASN A 236 16.58 -5.25 4.59
N ILE A 237 16.64 -4.56 3.43
CA ILE A 237 15.54 -4.53 2.46
C ILE A 237 15.24 -5.93 1.90
N SER A 238 16.27 -6.76 1.69
CA SER A 238 16.09 -8.16 1.26
C SER A 238 15.36 -9.03 2.28
N LYS A 239 15.26 -8.60 3.55
CA LYS A 239 14.52 -9.29 4.62
C LYS A 239 13.08 -8.78 4.76
N VAL A 240 12.74 -7.66 4.12
CA VAL A 240 11.35 -7.18 4.03
C VAL A 240 10.66 -8.06 3.00
N ASN A 241 10.26 -9.25 3.46
CA ASN A 241 9.49 -10.21 2.67
C ASN A 241 8.14 -9.56 2.30
N THR A 242 8.03 -9.10 1.07
CA THR A 242 6.83 -8.51 0.45
C THR A 242 5.72 -9.54 0.20
N ASN A 243 5.80 -10.71 0.83
CA ASN A 243 4.76 -11.75 0.89
C ASN A 243 4.19 -12.13 -0.49
N GLY A 244 5.09 -12.29 -1.47
CA GLY A 244 4.74 -12.72 -2.83
C GLY A 244 4.41 -11.58 -3.80
N MET A 245 4.56 -10.32 -3.38
CA MET A 245 4.52 -9.16 -4.27
C MET A 245 5.93 -8.63 -4.55
N ALA A 246 6.18 -8.09 -5.74
CA ALA A 246 7.39 -7.33 -6.05
C ALA A 246 6.98 -5.88 -6.30
N THR A 247 7.81 -4.92 -5.89
CA THR A 247 7.69 -3.54 -6.36
C THR A 247 8.02 -3.50 -7.85
N ASP A 248 7.07 -3.04 -8.66
CA ASP A 248 7.23 -2.90 -10.12
C ASP A 248 7.75 -1.52 -10.48
N GLU A 249 7.21 -0.49 -9.82
CA GLU A 249 7.42 0.90 -10.16
C GLU A 249 7.37 1.78 -8.91
N VAL A 250 8.25 2.79 -8.87
CA VAL A 250 8.20 3.84 -7.87
C VAL A 250 8.36 5.16 -8.59
N THR A 251 7.38 6.04 -8.43
CA THR A 251 7.30 7.31 -9.12
C THR A 251 7.12 8.42 -8.11
N VAL A 252 7.99 9.44 -8.16
CA VAL A 252 7.81 10.64 -7.36
C VAL A 252 6.68 11.46 -7.95
N ILE A 253 5.66 11.76 -7.14
CA ILE A 253 4.49 12.53 -7.51
C ILE A 253 4.44 13.83 -6.70
N ASP A 254 3.57 14.75 -7.10
CA ASP A 254 3.44 16.00 -6.35
C ASP A 254 2.97 15.72 -4.93
N GLY A 255 3.77 16.14 -3.95
CA GLY A 255 3.50 15.91 -2.53
C GLY A 255 3.65 14.47 -2.05
N GLY A 256 4.33 13.57 -2.77
CA GLY A 256 4.59 12.23 -2.25
C GLY A 256 5.23 11.23 -3.23
N LEU A 257 5.01 9.94 -2.96
CA LEU A 257 5.39 8.84 -3.85
C LEU A 257 4.15 8.11 -4.36
N ARG A 258 4.30 7.42 -5.50
CA ARG A 258 3.43 6.34 -5.94
C ARG A 258 4.26 5.08 -6.06
N ILE A 259 3.88 4.05 -5.32
CA ILE A 259 4.55 2.74 -5.31
C ILE A 259 3.57 1.73 -5.88
N LYS A 260 3.94 1.05 -6.97
CA LYS A 260 3.16 -0.06 -7.52
C LYS A 260 3.86 -1.38 -7.24
N MET A 261 3.09 -2.35 -6.79
CA MET A 261 3.53 -3.69 -6.50
C MET A 261 2.63 -4.71 -7.19
N SER A 262 3.20 -5.82 -7.65
CA SER A 262 2.42 -6.91 -8.23
C SER A 262 2.92 -8.27 -7.75
N GLY A 263 2.00 -9.22 -7.64
CA GLY A 263 2.31 -10.58 -7.19
C GLY A 263 1.42 -11.62 -7.84
N GLN A 264 1.89 -12.88 -7.79
CA GLN A 264 1.14 -14.05 -8.24
C GLN A 264 0.94 -15.02 -7.07
N ASN A 265 -0.25 -15.61 -6.96
CA ASN A 265 -0.62 -16.52 -5.87
C ASN A 265 -0.39 -15.88 -4.48
N VAL A 266 -0.84 -14.64 -4.31
CA VAL A 266 -0.61 -13.86 -3.10
C VAL A 266 -1.60 -14.24 -2.00
N LYS A 267 -1.08 -14.57 -0.82
CA LYS A 267 -1.90 -14.87 0.37
C LYS A 267 -2.31 -13.57 1.06
N LEU A 268 -3.61 -13.32 1.17
CA LEU A 268 -4.13 -12.07 1.75
C LEU A 268 -3.86 -11.96 3.26
N SER A 269 -3.79 -13.09 3.98
CA SER A 269 -3.45 -13.12 5.41
C SER A 269 -2.05 -12.57 5.70
N ALA A 270 -1.13 -12.71 4.74
CA ALA A 270 0.24 -12.20 4.86
C ALA A 270 0.35 -10.73 4.39
N ALA A 271 -0.46 -10.33 3.40
CA ALA A 271 -0.48 -8.96 2.89
C ALA A 271 -1.05 -7.94 3.90
N SER A 272 -2.06 -8.32 4.69
CA SER A 272 -2.62 -7.47 5.74
C SER A 272 -1.68 -7.31 6.95
N GLN A 273 -0.90 -8.34 7.27
CA GLN A 273 0.10 -8.29 8.36
C GLN A 273 1.29 -7.37 8.02
N SER A 274 1.74 -7.35 6.76
CA SER A 274 2.78 -6.41 6.31
C SER A 274 2.35 -4.94 6.34
N MET A 275 1.04 -4.66 6.40
CA MET A 275 0.48 -3.31 6.54
C MET A 275 0.23 -2.90 8.00
N GLN A 276 0.27 -3.84 8.95
CA GLN A 276 0.03 -3.59 10.38
C GLN A 276 1.32 -3.53 11.22
N THR A 277 2.48 -3.88 10.65
CA THR A 277 3.76 -3.69 11.32
C THR A 277 4.28 -2.27 11.11
N GLN A 278 3.76 -1.34 11.93
CA GLN A 278 4.45 -0.19 12.52
C GLN A 278 3.54 0.47 13.55
#